data_AF-A0AAN1FHZ1-F1
#
_entry.id   AF-A0AAN1FHZ1-F1
#
_cell.length_a   1.000
_cell.length_b   1.000
_cell.length_c   1.000
_cell.angle_alpha   90.00
_cell.angle_beta   90.00
_cell.angle_gamma   90.00
#
_symmetry.space_group_name_H-M   'P 1'
#
loop_
_entity.id
_entity.type
_entity.pdbx_description
1 polymer ?
#
loop_
_entity_poly.entity_id
_entity_poly.type
_entity_poly.pdbx_seq_one_letter_code
_entity_poly.pdbx_strand_id
1 'polypeptide(L)' 'MSRNKRYEARKRAQGLVKVTLWVPDSRESEFKMLADACCEFRHLTFNTLRDTQSGKYVSLERL' A
#
# COMPACT_ATOMS: atom_id res chain seq x y z
N MET A 1 -2.01 -6.20 27.78
CA MET A 1 -2.26 -5.86 26.35
C MET A 1 -2.16 -7.12 25.52
N SER A 2 -3.10 -7.37 24.60
CA SER A 2 -3.01 -8.48 23.65
C SER A 2 -1.82 -8.30 22.69
N ARG A 3 -1.33 -9.41 22.12
CA ARG A 3 -0.28 -9.42 21.09
C ARG A 3 -0.59 -8.44 19.95
N ASN A 4 -1.84 -8.40 19.49
CA ASN A 4 -2.28 -7.47 18.44
C ASN A 4 -2.19 -6.00 18.89
N LYS A 5 -2.61 -5.68 20.12
CA LYS A 5 -2.52 -4.31 20.63
C LYS A 5 -1.06 -3.83 20.73
N ARG A 6 -0.14 -4.70 21.14
CA ARG A 6 1.31 -4.39 21.15
C ARG A 6 1.87 -4.19 19.73
N TYR A 7 1.47 -5.05 18.79
CA TYR A 7 1.87 -4.93 17.39
C TYR A 7 1.41 -3.60 16.77
N GLU A 8 0.13 -3.25 16.93
CA GLU A 8 -0.40 -2.00 16.40
C GLU A 8 0.24 -0.77 17.07
N ALA A 9 0.48 -0.81 18.38
CA ALA A 9 1.18 0.27 19.07
C ALA A 9 2.60 0.48 18.50
N ARG A 10 3.34 -0.61 18.25
CA ARG A 10 4.67 -0.54 17.62
C ARG A 10 4.62 0.04 16.21
N LYS A 11 3.64 -0.36 15.39
CA LYS A 11 3.47 0.19 14.02
C LYS A 11 3.11 1.68 14.06
N ARG A 12 2.22 2.10 14.95
CA ARG A 12 1.90 3.54 15.15
C ARG A 12 3.11 4.34 15.62
N ALA A 13 3.94 3.78 16.52
CA ALA A 13 5.17 4.43 16.96
C ALA A 13 6.20 4.62 15.83
N GLN A 14 6.12 3.83 14.76
CA GLN A 14 6.90 4.03 13.52
C GLN A 14 6.29 5.10 12.59
N GLY A 15 5.23 5.80 13.02
CA GLY A 15 4.50 6.77 12.20
C GLY A 15 3.62 6.15 11.12
N LEU A 16 3.24 4.87 11.28
CA LEU A 16 2.36 4.18 10.32
C LEU A 16 0.90 4.23 10.78
N VAL A 17 -0.02 4.35 9.82
CA VAL A 17 -1.47 4.28 10.04
C VAL A 17 -2.02 2.98 9.45
N LYS A 18 -3.07 2.44 10.09
CA LYS A 18 -3.82 1.29 9.58
C LYS A 18 -4.94 1.79 8.68
N VAL A 19 -4.92 1.41 7.41
CA VAL A 19 -5.97 1.72 6.43
C VAL A 19 -6.67 0.41 6.06
N THR A 20 -7.99 0.44 5.97
CA THR A 20 -8.80 -0.70 5.48
C THR A 20 -9.33 -0.35 4.10
N LEU A 21 -9.06 -1.21 3.11
CA LEU A 21 -9.40 -0.98 1.71
C LEU A 21 -10.13 -2.20 1.13
N TRP A 22 -11.00 -1.94 0.15
CA TRP A 22 -11.56 -2.98 -0.73
C TRP A 22 -10.72 -3.05 -2.00
N VAL A 23 -10.23 -4.23 -2.34
CA VAL A 23 -9.38 -4.46 -3.51
C VAL A 23 -9.84 -5.72 -4.26
N PRO A 24 -9.56 -5.86 -5.57
CA PRO A 24 -9.77 -7.12 -6.27
C PRO A 24 -8.95 -8.24 -5.63
N ASP A 25 -9.59 -9.40 -5.41
CA ASP A 25 -8.97 -10.58 -4.80
C ASP A 25 -7.67 -10.98 -5.51
N SER A 26 -7.69 -10.98 -6.85
CA SER A 26 -6.52 -11.30 -7.69
C SER A 26 -5.35 -10.33 -7.55
N ARG A 27 -5.51 -9.19 -6.88
CA ARG A 27 -4.48 -8.15 -6.69
C ARG A 27 -4.09 -7.93 -5.23
N GLU A 28 -4.59 -8.73 -4.29
CA GLU A 28 -4.31 -8.55 -2.86
C GLU A 28 -2.80 -8.52 -2.55
N SER A 29 -2.03 -9.41 -3.20
CA SER A 29 -0.57 -9.49 -3.03
C SER A 29 0.16 -8.24 -3.54
N GLU A 30 -0.32 -7.64 -4.64
CA GLU A 30 0.24 -6.40 -5.21
C GLU A 30 0.07 -5.23 -4.23
N PHE A 31 -1.12 -5.10 -3.62
CA PHE A 31 -1.38 -4.04 -2.64
C PHE A 31 -0.55 -4.21 -1.36
N LYS A 32 -0.34 -5.45 -0.90
CA LYS A 32 0.56 -5.74 0.24
C LYS A 32 2.00 -5.31 -0.07
N MET A 33 2.51 -5.71 -1.24
CA MET A 33 3.85 -5.37 -1.70
C MET A 33 4.03 -3.84 -1.84
N LEU A 34 3.04 -3.17 -2.43
CA LEU A 34 3.03 -1.70 -2.55
C LEU A 34 3.07 -1.02 -1.16
N ALA A 35 2.24 -1.47 -0.23
CA ALA A 35 2.21 -0.92 1.13
C ALA A 35 3.54 -1.11 1.87
N ASP A 36 4.16 -2.28 1.74
CA ASP A 36 5.47 -2.56 2.35
C ASP A 36 6.55 -1.66 1.75
N ALA A 37 6.59 -1.52 0.42
CA ALA A 37 7.52 -0.63 -0.27
C ALA A 37 7.37 0.84 0.17
N CYS A 38 6.14 1.35 0.33
CA CYS A 38 5.92 2.70 0.84
C CYS A 38 6.34 2.88 2.31
N CYS A 39 6.25 1.82 3.13
CA CYS A 39 6.71 1.86 4.52
C CYS A 39 8.23 1.91 4.63
N GLU A 40 8.93 1.18 3.75
CA GLU A 40 10.40 1.10 3.69
C GLU A 40 11.01 2.33 2.99
N PHE A 41 10.53 2.66 1.79
CA PHE A 41 11.05 3.72 0.94
C PHE A 41 10.16 4.97 1.02
N ARG A 42 10.11 5.62 2.19
CA ARG A 42 9.19 6.74 2.49
C ARG A 42 9.33 8.00 1.62
N HIS A 43 10.39 8.08 0.82
CA HIS A 43 10.62 9.16 -0.15
C HIS A 43 9.97 8.89 -1.51
N LEU A 44 9.53 7.65 -1.76
CA LEU A 44 8.82 7.25 -2.97
C LEU A 44 7.32 7.29 -2.73
N THR A 45 6.58 7.65 -3.78
CA THR A 45 5.13 7.61 -3.80
C THR A 45 4.66 6.99 -5.11
N PHE A 46 3.50 6.34 -5.09
CA PHE A 46 2.87 5.78 -6.27
C PHE A 46 1.89 6.79 -6.85
N ASN A 47 2.06 7.15 -8.12
CA ASN A 47 1.18 8.06 -8.84
C ASN A 47 0.74 7.50 -10.20
N THR A 48 1.09 6.25 -10.50
CA THR A 48 0.82 5.61 -11.79
C THR A 48 0.33 4.18 -11.58
N LEU A 49 -0.55 3.73 -12.49
CA LEU A 49 -0.96 2.33 -12.64
C LEU A 49 -0.49 1.82 -13.99
N ARG A 50 -0.18 0.53 -14.07
CA ARG A 50 0.10 -0.13 -15.35
C ARG A 50 -1.21 -0.61 -15.97
N ASP A 51 -1.53 -0.12 -17.16
CA ASP A 51 -2.61 -0.68 -17.98
C ASP A 51 -2.20 -2.08 -18.46
N THR A 52 -2.98 -3.08 -18.08
CA THR A 52 -2.71 -4.48 -18.44
C THR A 52 -3.06 -4.81 -19.89
N GLN A 53 -3.81 -3.96 -20.59
CA GLN A 53 -4.16 -4.13 -22.01
C GLN A 53 -3.09 -3.53 -22.92
N SER A 54 -2.73 -2.25 -22.70
CA SER A 54 -1.74 -1.57 -23.54
C SER A 54 -0.30 -1.66 -23.03
N GLY A 55 -0.10 -2.07 -21.77
CA GLY A 55 1.21 -2.10 -21.11
C GLY A 55 1.75 -0.73 -20.68
N LYS A 56 1.04 0.36 -21.00
CA LYS A 56 1.45 1.73 -20.67
C LYS A 56 1.19 2.05 -19.20
N TYR A 57 1.92 3.02 -18.67
CA TYR A 57 1.63 3.58 -17.35
C TYR A 57 0.67 4.76 -17.49
N VAL A 58 -0.38 4.76 -16.68
CA VAL A 58 -1.41 5.80 -16.62
C VAL A 58 -1.29 6.49 -15.26
N SER A 59 -1.29 7.83 -15.24
CA SER A 59 -1.25 8.59 -14.00
C SER A 59 -2.57 8.44 -13.24
N LEU A 60 -2.51 8.20 -11.92
CA LEU A 60 -3.66 8.19 -11.03
C LEU A 60 -4.44 9.51 -11.05
N GLU A 61 -3.75 10.63 -11.29
CA GLU A 61 -4.36 11.96 -11.37
C GLU A 61 -5.10 12.20 -12.70
N ARG A 62 -4.94 11.29 -13.67
CA ARG A 62 -5.51 11.39 -15.03
C ARG A 62 -6.42 10.21 -15.39
N LEU A 63 -6.80 9.40 -14.39
CA LEU A 63 -7.77 8.31 -14.55
C LEU A 63 -9.20 8.83 -14.69
#